data_AF-A0A529P2Z1-F1
#
_entry.id   AF-A0A529P2Z1-F1
#
_cell.length_a   1.000
_cell.length_b   1.000
_cell.length_c   1.000
_cell.angle_alpha   90.00
_cell.angle_beta   90.00
_cell.angle_gamma   90.00
#
_symmetry.space_group_name_H-M   'P 1'
#
loop_
_entity.id
_entity.type
_entity.pdbx_description
1 polymer ?
#
loop_
_entity_poly.entity_id
_entity_poly.type
_entity_poly.pdbx_seq_one_letter_code
_entity_poly.pdbx_strand_id
1 'polypeptide(L)' 'MAVEISVGADETPPFHSQAAMFMSHLENQGLAVSRTTLAAANHMSSVRDLGVAGTEAASLLARFVGSQSA' A
#
# COMPACT_ATOMS: atom_id res chain seq x y z
N MET A 1 -6.16 -7.97 -12.86
CA MET A 1 -6.27 -6.66 -12.15
C MET A 1 -5.27 -6.68 -11.01
N ALA A 2 -4.38 -5.69 -10.95
CA ALA A 2 -3.38 -5.57 -9.88
C ALA A 2 -3.95 -4.78 -8.70
N VAL A 3 -3.49 -5.08 -7.49
CA VAL A 3 -3.83 -4.37 -6.26
C VAL A 3 -2.56 -4.09 -5.47
N GLU A 4 -2.41 -2.87 -4.96
CA GLU A 4 -1.36 -2.49 -4.01
C GLU A 4 -2.01 -2.19 -2.66
N ILE A 5 -1.53 -2.84 -1.60
CA ILE A 5 -1.92 -2.57 -0.21
C ILE A 5 -0.72 -1.96 0.50
N SER A 6 -0.85 -0.71 0.95
CA SER A 6 0.20 -0.02 1.71
C SER A 6 -0.22 0.17 3.17
N VAL A 7 0.69 -0.09 4.10
CA VAL A 7 0.50 0.13 5.55
C VAL A 7 1.71 0.85 6.12
N GLY A 8 1.49 1.83 6.99
CA GLY A 8 2.60 2.52 7.68
C GLY A 8 3.31 1.58 8.66
N ALA A 9 4.65 1.65 8.75
CA ALA A 9 5.44 0.85 9.69
C ALA A 9 5.15 1.17 11.17
N ASP A 10 4.70 2.40 11.46
CA ASP A 10 4.41 2.89 12.81
C ASP A 10 2.94 2.68 13.20
N GLU A 11 2.20 1.90 12.39
CA GLU A 11 0.83 1.52 12.72
C GLU A 11 0.77 0.46 13.83
N THR A 12 -0.39 0.37 14.47
CA THR A 12 -0.58 -0.64 15.51
C THR A 12 -0.76 -2.05 14.92
N PRO A 13 -0.45 -3.12 15.68
CA PRO A 13 -0.54 -4.50 15.18
C PRO A 13 -1.86 -4.87 14.48
N PRO A 14 -3.05 -4.42 14.95
CA PRO A 14 -4.31 -4.69 14.25
C PRO A 14 -4.31 -4.25 12.78
N PHE A 15 -3.72 -3.10 12.42
CA PHE A 15 -3.67 -2.65 11.03
C PHE A 15 -2.77 -3.55 10.17
N HIS A 16 -1.63 -3.98 10.72
CA HIS A 16 -0.75 -4.92 10.02
C HIS A 16 -1.42 -6.27 9.79
N SER A 17 -2.12 -6.80 10.80
CA SER A 17 -2.88 -8.05 10.68
C SER A 17 -4.02 -7.92 9.67
N GLN A 18 -4.78 -6.82 9.71
CA GLN A 18 -5.86 -6.58 8.75
C GLN A 18 -5.34 -6.45 7.32
N ALA A 19 -4.24 -5.73 7.09
CA ALA A 19 -3.61 -5.62 5.78
C ALA A 19 -3.17 -6.98 5.24
N ALA A 20 -2.61 -7.85 6.10
CA ALA A 20 -2.24 -9.21 5.73
C ALA A 20 -3.46 -10.09 5.40
N MET A 21 -4.49 -10.04 6.24
CA MET A 21 -5.74 -10.79 6.00
C MET A 21 -6.43 -10.34 4.71
N PHE A 22 -6.42 -9.04 4.42
CA PHE A 22 -7.03 -8.51 3.22
C PHE A 22 -6.25 -8.91 1.95
N MET A 23 -4.92 -8.89 2.00
CA MET A 23 -4.08 -9.45 0.94
C MET A 23 -4.47 -10.90 0.62
N SER A 24 -4.50 -11.78 1.62
CA SER A 24 -4.88 -13.18 1.43
C SER A 24 -6.30 -13.33 0.89
N HIS A 25 -7.24 -12.48 1.31
CA HIS A 25 -8.61 -12.50 0.78
C HIS A 25 -8.65 -12.18 -0.72
N LEU A 26 -7.89 -11.19 -1.17
CA LEU A 26 -7.83 -10.78 -2.58
C LEU A 26 -7.06 -11.78 -3.44
N GLU A 27 -5.98 -12.36 -2.92
CA GLU A 27 -5.24 -13.44 -3.60
C GLU A 27 -6.13 -14.67 -3.82
N ASN A 28 -6.95 -15.04 -2.85
CA ASN A 28 -7.92 -16.13 -2.99
C ASN A 28 -8.99 -15.86 -4.06
N GLN A 29 -9.18 -14.61 -4.48
CA GLN A 29 -10.04 -14.23 -5.61
C GLN A 29 -9.28 -14.22 -6.95
N GLY A 30 -8.00 -14.59 -6.97
CA GLY A 30 -7.16 -14.62 -8.17
C GLY A 30 -6.58 -13.26 -8.56
N LEU A 31 -6.57 -12.27 -7.67
CA LEU A 31 -5.96 -10.97 -7.93
C LEU A 31 -4.45 -11.01 -7.69
N ALA A 32 -3.70 -10.23 -8.48
CA ALA A 32 -2.27 -10.01 -8.27
C ALA A 32 -2.09 -8.89 -7.24
N VAL A 33 -1.74 -9.26 -6.00
CA VAL A 33 -1.64 -8.32 -4.88
C VAL A 33 -0.18 -8.09 -4.50
N SER A 34 0.20 -6.83 -4.31
CA SER A 34 1.45 -6.43 -3.67
C SER A 34 1.14 -5.76 -2.34
N ARG A 35 1.96 -6.00 -1.33
CA ARG A 35 1.83 -5.37 -0.01
C ARG A 35 3.14 -4.69 0.38
N THR A 36 3.05 -3.39 0.63
CA THR A 36 4.19 -2.54 1.01
C THR A 36 4.03 -2.01 2.42
N THR A 37 5.07 -2.13 3.25
CA THR A 37 5.16 -1.44 4.54
C THR A 37 5.96 -0.16 4.34
N LEU A 38 5.32 1.00 4.49
CA LEU A 38 5.94 2.31 4.30
C LEU A 38 6.79 2.68 5.53
N ALA A 39 8.07 2.96 5.33
CA ALA A 39 8.99 3.25 6.44
C ALA A 39 8.66 4.60 7.11
N ALA A 40 8.77 4.67 8.44
CA ALA A 40 8.53 5.88 9.25
C ALA A 40 7.17 6.55 8.97
N ALA A 41 6.16 5.74 8.63
CA ALA A 41 4.81 6.22 8.34
C ALA A 41 3.81 5.67 9.37
N ASN A 42 2.93 6.56 9.82
CA ASN A 42 1.73 6.21 10.57
C ASN A 42 0.50 6.33 9.67
N HIS A 43 -0.69 6.17 10.26
CA HIS A 43 -1.96 6.31 9.57
C HIS A 43 -2.06 7.54 8.67
N MET A 44 -1.79 8.71 9.24
CA MET A 44 -2.01 9.99 8.54
C MET A 44 -0.93 10.28 7.53
N SER A 45 0.34 9.98 7.85
CA SER A 45 1.44 10.22 6.91
C SER A 45 1.37 9.29 5.71
N SER A 46 0.93 8.04 5.89
CA SER A 46 0.75 7.10 4.77
C SER A 46 -0.16 7.64 3.66
N VAL A 47 -1.17 8.45 4.02
CA VAL A 47 -2.10 9.09 3.09
C VAL A 47 -1.57 10.44 2.60
N ARG A 48 -1.13 11.31 3.52
CA ARG A 48 -0.61 12.65 3.18
C ARG A 48 0.53 12.54 2.16
N ASP A 49 1.43 11.59 2.38
CA ASP A 49 2.68 11.49 1.63
C ASP A 49 2.44 11.04 0.18
N LEU A 50 1.27 10.46 -0.16
CA LEU A 50 0.86 10.19 -1.55
C LEU A 50 0.90 11.45 -2.43
N GLY A 51 0.60 12.62 -1.85
CA GLY A 51 0.60 13.91 -2.54
C GLY A 51 1.91 14.69 -2.43
N VAL A 52 2.91 14.18 -1.71
CA VAL A 52 4.19 14.86 -1.48
C VAL A 52 5.25 14.22 -2.35
N ALA A 53 5.72 14.94 -3.37
CA ALA A 53 6.76 14.45 -4.26
C ALA A 53 8.03 14.04 -3.49
N GLY A 54 8.65 12.93 -3.90
CA GLY A 54 9.86 12.41 -3.28
C GLY A 54 9.64 11.49 -2.08
N THR A 55 8.41 11.29 -1.63
CA THR A 55 8.11 10.27 -0.61
C THR A 55 8.01 8.88 -1.24
N GLU A 56 8.15 7.85 -0.41
CA GLU A 56 7.93 6.45 -0.80
C GLU A 56 6.50 6.22 -1.30
N ALA A 57 5.51 6.78 -0.59
CA ALA A 57 4.10 6.65 -0.94
C ALA A 57 3.76 7.29 -2.30
N ALA A 58 4.28 8.49 -2.59
CA ALA A 58 4.08 9.14 -3.89
C ALA A 58 4.72 8.34 -5.03
N SER A 59 5.93 7.80 -4.80
CA SER A 59 6.63 6.97 -5.79
C SER A 59 5.88 5.67 -6.08
N LEU A 60 5.33 5.03 -5.04
CA LEU A 60 4.53 3.83 -5.15
C LEU A 60 3.24 4.07 -5.93
N LEU A 61 2.53 5.16 -5.62
CA LEU A 61 1.29 5.55 -6.33
C LEU A 61 1.56 5.83 -7.81
N ALA A 62 2.57 6.64 -8.12
CA ALA A 62 2.93 6.98 -9.49
C ALA A 62 3.29 5.74 -10.31
N ARG A 63 4.06 4.82 -9.72
CA ARG A 63 4.39 3.52 -10.33
C ARG A 63 3.13 2.69 -10.57
N PHE A 64 2.28 2.55 -9.57
CA PHE A 64 1.09 1.70 -9.65
C PHE A 64 0.12 2.22 -10.72
N VAL A 65 -0.25 3.50 -10.69
CA VAL A 65 -1.15 4.11 -11.69
C VAL A 65 -0.53 4.14 -13.08
N GLY A 66 0.78 4.43 -13.18
CA GLY A 66 1.50 4.40 -14.45
C GLY A 66 1.55 3.01 -15.08
N SER A 67 1.67 1.95 -14.27
CA SER A 67 1.68 0.56 -14.74
C SER A 67 0.31 0.04 -15.22
N GLN A 68 -0.77 0.74 -14.86
CA GLN A 68 -2.15 0.38 -15.24
C GLN A 68 -2.57 0.99 -16.58
N SER A 69 -1.71 1.81 -17.20
CA SER A 69 -1.99 2.53 -18.46
C SER A 69 -1.36 1.87 -19.70
N ALA A 70 -1.01 0.57 -19.62
CA ALA A 70 -0.44 -0.22 -20.71
C ALA A 70 -1.46 -1.18 -21.33
#